data_AF-A0A3N5VY74-F1
#
_entry.id   AF-A0A3N5VY74-F1
#
_cell.length_a   1.000
_cell.length_b   1.000
_cell.length_c   1.000
_cell.angle_alpha   90.00
_cell.angle_beta   90.00
_cell.angle_gamma   90.00
#
_symmetry.space_group_name_H-M   'P 1'
#
loop_
_entity.id
_entity.type
_entity.pdbx_description
1 polymer ?
#
loop_
_entity_poly.entity_id
_entity_poly.type
_entity_poly.pdbx_seq_one_letter_code
_entity_poly.pdbx_strand_id
1 'polypeptide(L)'
;MTILRVFPRRTALTPDDPLAFVGDPPLWRPTAAEVHVSVAFTWDQAEGQRLAEAWALYYPVVKLGGPAFDACPNGFTPGQYIKAGVTFTTHGCNNNCPWCLVHVREGRLREIRNFAPGYIIQDNNILQASPAHLERVGGMLNSQRYAIFSGGLEARRLDDWRIDWLRGLRISEVFLAADTAGALKPLERAIERLALPRRKCRVYVLIAYGDEDIEAARERLEAVWQLGGLPFAQLYQPADYWINYPQPWKALARTWSRPAAMFAAHKEV
;
A
#
# COMPACT_ATOMS: atom_id res chain seq x y z
N MET A 1 8.07 -27.55 -0.37
CA MET A 1 8.78 -27.33 -1.64
C MET A 1 9.43 -25.96 -1.59
N THR A 2 10.73 -25.86 -1.85
CA THR A 2 11.48 -24.59 -1.73
C THR A 2 11.32 -23.76 -3.00
N ILE A 3 10.86 -22.52 -2.85
CA ILE A 3 10.62 -21.57 -3.95
C ILE A 3 11.47 -20.33 -3.71
N LEU A 4 12.28 -19.93 -4.70
CA LEU A 4 12.91 -18.61 -4.69
C LEU A 4 11.94 -17.59 -5.29
N ARG A 5 11.76 -16.45 -4.63
CA ARG A 5 10.99 -15.33 -5.22
C ARG A 5 11.96 -14.26 -5.69
N VAL A 6 11.81 -13.84 -6.94
CA VAL A 6 12.64 -12.84 -7.59
C VAL A 6 11.77 -11.64 -7.93
N PHE A 7 12.27 -10.44 -7.63
CA PHE A 7 11.58 -9.19 -7.87
C PHE A 7 12.44 -8.25 -8.73
N PRO A 8 11.85 -7.50 -9.68
CA PRO A 8 12.59 -6.49 -10.45
C PRO A 8 13.20 -5.38 -9.59
N ARG A 9 12.53 -5.02 -8.48
CA ARG A 9 12.97 -3.97 -7.57
C ARG A 9 12.59 -4.27 -6.13
N ARG A 10 13.33 -3.67 -5.20
CA ARG A 10 13.02 -3.69 -3.77
C ARG A 10 11.97 -2.63 -3.44
N THR A 11 10.95 -3.02 -2.69
CA THR A 11 9.97 -2.12 -2.06
C THR A 11 9.94 -2.38 -0.55
N ALA A 12 9.19 -1.57 0.20
CA ALA A 12 8.97 -1.80 1.63
C ALA A 12 8.21 -3.11 1.92
N LEU A 13 7.50 -3.65 0.92
CA LEU A 13 6.69 -4.86 1.02
C LEU A 13 7.35 -6.10 0.40
N THR A 14 8.54 -5.95 -0.19
CA THR A 14 9.32 -7.11 -0.64
C THR A 14 9.69 -7.97 0.57
N PRO A 15 9.50 -9.32 0.53
CA PRO A 15 9.96 -10.20 1.58
C PRO A 15 11.46 -10.02 1.87
N ASP A 16 11.83 -10.15 3.14
CA ASP A 16 13.19 -9.94 3.64
C ASP A 16 13.86 -11.23 4.14
N ASP A 17 13.23 -12.38 3.90
CA ASP A 17 13.83 -13.68 4.18
C ASP A 17 14.84 -14.11 3.10
N PRO A 18 15.72 -15.09 3.40
CA PRO A 18 16.81 -15.49 2.51
C PRO A 18 16.40 -16.07 1.15
N LEU A 19 15.11 -16.34 0.91
CA LEU A 19 14.60 -16.86 -0.36
C LEU A 19 14.06 -15.76 -1.28
N ALA A 20 14.21 -14.47 -0.91
CA ALA A 20 13.81 -13.32 -1.73
C ALA A 20 15.02 -12.65 -2.35
N PHE A 21 15.00 -12.54 -3.67
CA PHE A 21 16.05 -11.92 -4.47
C PHE A 21 15.51 -10.72 -5.24
N VAL A 22 16.39 -9.75 -5.46
CA VAL A 22 16.09 -8.59 -6.30
C VAL A 22 17.14 -8.55 -7.41
N GLY A 23 16.69 -8.58 -8.66
CA GLY A 23 17.55 -8.59 -9.83
C GLY A 23 18.13 -9.98 -10.18
N ASP A 24 19.32 -9.96 -10.77
CA ASP A 24 19.96 -11.12 -11.38
C ASP A 24 20.32 -12.24 -10.39
N PRO A 25 20.48 -13.49 -10.88
CA PRO A 25 20.94 -14.61 -10.07
C PRO A 25 22.26 -14.27 -9.37
N PRO A 26 22.38 -14.52 -8.06
CA PRO A 26 23.65 -14.32 -7.36
C PRO A 26 24.71 -15.32 -7.85
N LEU A 27 25.98 -15.03 -7.54
CA LEU A 27 27.08 -15.96 -7.80
C LEU A 27 26.85 -17.30 -7.09
N TRP A 28 26.44 -17.23 -5.81
CA TRP A 28 26.12 -18.38 -4.96
C TRP A 28 24.62 -18.60 -4.93
N ARG A 29 24.16 -19.59 -5.69
CA ARG A 29 22.73 -19.88 -5.89
C ARG A 29 22.27 -20.98 -4.91
N PRO A 30 21.24 -20.73 -4.08
CA PRO A 30 20.68 -21.77 -3.22
C PRO A 30 19.93 -22.81 -4.05
N THR A 31 19.91 -24.06 -3.59
CA THR A 31 19.07 -25.09 -4.22
C THR A 31 17.59 -24.78 -4.00
N ALA A 32 16.80 -24.83 -5.06
CA ALA A 32 15.36 -24.66 -5.00
C ALA A 32 14.66 -25.49 -6.07
N ALA A 33 13.38 -25.82 -5.83
CA ALA A 33 12.59 -26.57 -6.78
C ALA A 33 12.03 -25.67 -7.89
N GLU A 34 11.67 -24.43 -7.55
CA GLU A 34 11.12 -23.43 -8.47
C GLU A 34 11.68 -22.04 -8.19
N VAL A 35 11.73 -21.22 -9.24
CA VAL A 35 11.98 -19.78 -9.15
C VAL A 35 10.77 -19.04 -9.68
N HIS A 36 10.21 -18.14 -8.88
CA HIS A 36 9.06 -17.32 -9.26
C HIS A 36 9.50 -15.86 -9.39
N VAL A 37 9.47 -15.33 -10.61
CA VAL A 37 9.65 -13.92 -10.89
C VAL A 37 8.29 -13.23 -10.71
N SER A 38 8.16 -12.45 -9.65
CA SER A 38 6.93 -11.74 -9.29
C SER A 38 7.06 -10.25 -9.58
N VAL A 39 6.32 -9.78 -10.57
CA VAL A 39 6.34 -8.39 -11.03
C VAL A 39 5.09 -7.67 -10.54
N ALA A 40 5.29 -6.61 -9.75
CA ALA A 40 4.21 -5.81 -9.19
C ALA A 40 3.74 -4.68 -10.12
N PHE A 41 4.68 -4.05 -10.84
CA PHE A 41 4.40 -2.88 -11.67
C PHE A 41 4.53 -3.21 -13.16
N THR A 42 3.62 -2.70 -13.96
CA THR A 42 3.56 -2.91 -15.41
C THR A 42 4.78 -2.40 -16.15
N TRP A 43 5.35 -1.26 -15.74
CA TRP A 43 6.60 -0.74 -16.32
C TRP A 43 7.84 -1.59 -15.99
N ASP A 44 7.72 -2.59 -15.10
CA ASP A 44 8.78 -3.56 -14.81
C ASP A 44 8.58 -4.90 -15.56
N GLN A 45 7.57 -5.03 -16.42
CA GLN A 45 7.30 -6.29 -17.14
C GLN A 45 8.49 -6.75 -17.99
N ALA A 46 9.12 -5.83 -18.73
CA ALA A 46 10.29 -6.15 -19.57
C ALA A 46 11.47 -6.65 -18.72
N GLU A 47 11.72 -6.01 -17.57
CA GLU A 47 12.74 -6.47 -16.63
C GLU A 47 12.37 -7.83 -16.01
N GLY A 48 11.09 -8.07 -15.71
CA GLY A 48 10.62 -9.37 -15.26
C GLY A 48 10.86 -10.50 -16.27
N GLN A 49 10.64 -10.23 -17.56
CA GLN A 49 10.93 -11.19 -18.64
C GLN A 49 12.44 -11.48 -18.73
N ARG A 50 13.27 -10.43 -18.74
CA ARG A 50 14.74 -10.57 -18.74
C ARG A 50 15.24 -11.38 -17.54
N LEU A 51 14.67 -11.13 -16.35
CA LEU A 51 15.01 -11.89 -15.15
C LEU A 51 14.56 -13.35 -15.25
N ALA A 52 13.38 -13.62 -15.79
CA ALA A 52 12.94 -15.01 -16.00
C ALA A 52 13.92 -15.78 -16.89
N GLU A 53 14.38 -15.17 -17.98
CA GLU A 53 15.41 -15.74 -18.87
C GLU A 53 16.74 -15.96 -18.14
N ALA A 54 17.24 -14.95 -17.40
CA ALA A 54 18.49 -15.04 -16.67
C ALA A 54 18.48 -16.15 -15.60
N TRP A 55 17.37 -16.29 -14.88
CA TRP A 55 17.22 -17.33 -13.86
C TRP A 55 16.99 -18.72 -14.48
N ALA A 56 16.39 -18.82 -15.67
CA ALA A 56 16.16 -20.08 -16.38
C ALA A 56 17.46 -20.77 -16.84
N LEU A 57 18.58 -20.04 -16.92
CA LEU A 57 19.91 -20.61 -17.17
C LEU A 57 20.38 -21.55 -16.05
N TYR A 58 19.83 -21.42 -14.83
CA TYR A 58 20.32 -22.11 -13.64
C TYR A 58 19.28 -23.00 -12.96
N TYR A 59 17.99 -22.79 -13.23
CA TYR A 59 16.90 -23.53 -12.59
C TYR A 59 15.98 -24.14 -13.63
N PRO A 60 15.54 -25.39 -13.43
CA PRO A 60 14.74 -26.11 -14.42
C PRO A 60 13.32 -25.56 -14.55
N VAL A 61 12.79 -24.92 -13.51
CA VAL A 61 11.42 -24.39 -13.48
C VAL A 61 11.45 -22.94 -13.02
N VAL A 62 11.16 -22.03 -13.96
CA VAL A 62 11.01 -20.61 -13.71
C VAL A 62 9.61 -20.17 -14.14
N LYS A 63 8.90 -19.49 -13.24
CA LYS A 63 7.55 -18.95 -13.50
C LYS A 63 7.60 -17.43 -13.45
N LEU A 64 7.00 -16.77 -14.43
CA LEU A 64 6.81 -15.33 -14.46
C LEU A 64 5.35 -15.00 -14.15
N GLY A 65 5.11 -14.02 -13.28
CA GLY A 65 3.76 -13.58 -12.97
C GLY A 65 3.74 -12.39 -12.02
N GLY A 66 2.67 -12.28 -11.24
CA GLY A 66 2.42 -11.18 -10.31
C GLY A 66 1.43 -10.15 -10.84
N PRO A 67 1.12 -9.12 -10.03
CA PRO A 67 0.09 -8.12 -10.37
C PRO A 67 0.34 -7.35 -11.66
N ALA A 68 1.55 -7.30 -12.21
CA ALA A 68 1.76 -6.65 -13.50
C ALA A 68 1.17 -7.43 -14.68
N PHE A 69 0.94 -8.74 -14.55
CA PHE A 69 0.47 -9.62 -15.63
C PHE A 69 -0.98 -10.06 -15.45
N ASP A 70 -1.77 -9.30 -14.69
CA ASP A 70 -3.16 -9.63 -14.33
C ASP A 70 -3.36 -11.04 -13.76
N ALA A 71 -2.29 -11.62 -13.21
CA ALA A 71 -2.38 -12.84 -12.44
C ALA A 71 -3.17 -12.55 -11.16
N CYS A 72 -4.47 -12.89 -11.18
CA CYS A 72 -5.31 -12.84 -10.01
C CYS A 72 -4.87 -13.96 -9.06
N PRO A 73 -4.38 -13.65 -7.85
CA PRO A 73 -4.04 -14.71 -6.92
C PRO A 73 -5.33 -15.36 -6.42
N ASN A 74 -5.58 -16.60 -6.86
CA ASN A 74 -6.50 -17.48 -6.15
C ASN A 74 -5.87 -17.86 -4.81
N GLY A 75 -6.13 -17.05 -3.79
CA GLY A 75 -5.63 -17.25 -2.44
C GLY A 75 -4.38 -16.42 -2.12
N PHE A 76 -4.17 -16.19 -0.82
CA PHE A 76 -3.06 -15.40 -0.29
C PHE A 76 -2.29 -16.23 0.72
N THR A 77 -0.98 -16.39 0.50
CA THR A 77 -0.05 -17.03 1.44
C THR A 77 0.82 -15.94 2.08
N PRO A 78 0.66 -15.64 3.38
CA PRO A 78 1.48 -14.66 4.06
C PRO A 78 2.97 -14.96 3.93
N GLY A 79 3.79 -13.93 3.72
CA GLY A 79 5.25 -14.06 3.62
C GLY A 79 5.76 -14.64 2.30
N GLN A 80 4.89 -15.12 1.39
CA GLN A 80 5.35 -15.75 0.15
C GLN A 80 5.89 -14.70 -0.84
N TYR A 81 5.03 -13.84 -1.39
CA TYR A 81 5.40 -12.79 -2.35
C TYR A 81 5.37 -11.38 -1.75
N ILE A 82 4.79 -11.24 -0.57
CA ILE A 82 4.74 -10.00 0.20
C ILE A 82 5.28 -10.28 1.60
N LYS A 83 5.97 -9.30 2.18
CA LYS A 83 6.60 -9.35 3.49
C LYS A 83 5.69 -9.96 4.57
N ALA A 84 6.29 -10.77 5.44
CA ALA A 84 5.61 -11.35 6.58
C ALA A 84 4.94 -10.28 7.45
N GLY A 85 3.76 -10.61 7.99
CA GLY A 85 2.93 -9.67 8.76
C GLY A 85 1.87 -8.93 7.94
N VAL A 86 2.02 -8.86 6.61
CA VAL A 86 0.95 -8.36 5.73
C VAL A 86 -0.16 -9.37 5.59
N THR A 87 -1.40 -8.89 5.62
CA THR A 87 -2.58 -9.67 5.29
C THR A 87 -3.62 -8.85 4.54
N PHE A 88 -4.46 -9.59 3.81
CA PHE A 88 -5.65 -9.08 3.12
C PHE A 88 -6.86 -9.77 3.74
N THR A 89 -7.86 -8.98 4.10
CA THR A 89 -9.13 -9.43 4.69
C THR A 89 -10.31 -9.16 3.75
N THR A 90 -10.11 -8.28 2.78
CA THR A 90 -11.05 -7.97 1.70
C THR A 90 -10.31 -7.84 0.37
N HIS A 91 -11.04 -8.01 -0.72
CA HIS A 91 -10.63 -7.66 -2.09
C HIS A 91 -11.63 -6.69 -2.71
N GLY A 92 -11.22 -5.98 -3.75
CA GLY A 92 -12.08 -5.03 -4.46
C GLY A 92 -12.36 -3.75 -3.67
N CYS A 93 -13.11 -2.85 -4.31
CA CYS A 93 -13.52 -1.58 -3.73
C CYS A 93 -14.80 -1.10 -4.43
N ASN A 94 -15.76 -0.56 -3.69
CA ASN A 94 -16.99 -0.02 -4.29
C ASN A 94 -16.81 1.40 -4.86
N ASN A 95 -15.64 2.02 -4.71
CA ASN A 95 -15.35 3.35 -5.25
C ASN A 95 -14.80 3.21 -6.68
N ASN A 96 -15.17 4.13 -7.57
CA ASN A 96 -14.70 4.18 -8.96
C ASN A 96 -13.75 5.37 -9.18
N CYS A 97 -12.76 5.52 -8.29
CA CYS A 97 -11.80 6.63 -8.39
C CYS A 97 -11.05 6.56 -9.73
N PRO A 98 -10.99 7.64 -10.52
CA PRO A 98 -10.50 7.59 -11.89
C PRO A 98 -8.97 7.39 -12.01
N TRP A 99 -8.24 7.49 -10.90
CA TRP A 99 -6.81 7.15 -10.78
C TRP A 99 -6.54 5.73 -10.29
N CYS A 100 -7.56 4.96 -9.93
CA CYS A 100 -7.43 3.67 -9.24
C CYS A 100 -7.84 2.50 -10.14
N LEU A 101 -7.04 1.43 -10.14
CA LEU A 101 -7.32 0.24 -10.95
C LEU A 101 -8.23 -0.80 -10.24
N VAL A 102 -8.46 -0.65 -8.94
CA VAL A 102 -9.07 -1.71 -8.11
C VAL A 102 -10.45 -2.11 -8.63
N HIS A 103 -11.30 -1.15 -8.96
CA HIS A 103 -12.66 -1.44 -9.44
C HIS A 103 -12.68 -2.15 -10.80
N VAL A 104 -11.62 -1.98 -11.62
CA VAL A 104 -11.46 -2.68 -12.91
C VAL A 104 -10.88 -4.08 -12.70
N ARG A 105 -9.89 -4.22 -11.83
CA ARG A 105 -9.09 -5.45 -11.68
C ARG A 105 -9.68 -6.44 -10.69
N GLU A 106 -10.17 -5.94 -9.56
CA GLU A 106 -10.71 -6.75 -8.47
C GLU A 106 -12.24 -6.68 -8.38
N GLY A 107 -12.85 -5.64 -8.96
CA GLY A 107 -14.28 -5.43 -8.95
C GLY A 107 -14.79 -4.86 -7.62
N ARG A 108 -16.07 -5.14 -7.32
CA ARG A 108 -16.72 -4.70 -6.09
C ARG A 108 -16.08 -5.34 -4.86
N LEU A 109 -16.24 -4.68 -3.71
CA LEU A 109 -15.75 -5.19 -2.45
C LEU A 109 -16.29 -6.60 -2.17
N ARG A 110 -15.38 -7.51 -1.83
CA ARG A 110 -15.67 -8.85 -1.35
C ARG A 110 -14.89 -9.13 -0.08
N GLU A 111 -15.58 -9.58 0.94
CA GLU A 111 -14.99 -10.06 2.18
C GLU A 111 -14.35 -11.44 1.98
N ILE A 112 -13.12 -11.61 2.45
CA ILE A 112 -12.44 -12.90 2.47
C ILE A 112 -12.91 -13.63 3.73
N ARG A 113 -13.58 -14.78 3.55
CA ARG A 113 -14.13 -15.53 4.69
C ARG A 113 -13.04 -16.12 5.58
N ASN A 114 -11.99 -16.65 4.96
CA ASN A 114 -10.86 -17.30 5.62
C ASN A 114 -9.57 -16.54 5.28
N PHE A 115 -9.38 -15.36 5.87
CA PHE A 115 -8.12 -14.62 5.74
C PHE A 115 -7.06 -15.16 6.70
N ALA A 116 -5.80 -15.06 6.30
CA ALA A 116 -4.68 -15.43 7.16
C ALA A 116 -4.39 -14.32 8.19
N PRO A 117 -3.86 -14.66 9.39
CA PRO A 117 -3.52 -13.65 10.38
C PRO A 117 -2.34 -12.77 9.92
N GLY A 118 -2.38 -11.50 10.29
CA GLY A 118 -1.35 -10.51 10.02
C GLY A 118 -1.62 -9.21 10.76
N TYR A 119 -0.59 -8.39 10.96
CA TYR A 119 -0.70 -7.13 11.68
C TYR A 119 -0.65 -5.89 10.78
N ILE A 120 -0.43 -6.07 9.48
CA ILE A 120 -0.45 -5.02 8.46
C ILE A 120 -1.62 -5.31 7.52
N ILE A 121 -2.70 -4.55 7.64
CA ILE A 121 -3.89 -4.65 6.81
C ILE A 121 -3.67 -3.88 5.52
N GLN A 122 -3.57 -4.59 4.40
CA GLN A 122 -3.30 -4.02 3.06
C GLN A 122 -4.52 -4.03 2.13
N ASP A 123 -5.73 -4.15 2.71
CA ASP A 123 -7.00 -4.05 2.01
C ASP A 123 -7.18 -2.71 1.29
N ASN A 124 -7.74 -2.71 0.09
CA ASN A 124 -7.97 -1.48 -0.69
C ASN A 124 -8.79 -0.42 0.06
N ASN A 125 -9.80 -0.86 0.84
CA ASN A 125 -10.53 -0.02 1.79
C ASN A 125 -11.37 -0.90 2.74
N ILE A 126 -10.75 -1.33 3.84
CA ILE A 126 -11.40 -2.23 4.81
C ILE A 126 -12.68 -1.65 5.43
N LEU A 127 -12.83 -0.31 5.51
CA LEU A 127 -14.00 0.33 6.13
C LEU A 127 -15.31 0.08 5.35
N GLN A 128 -15.22 -0.41 4.12
CA GLN A 128 -16.39 -0.80 3.33
C GLN A 128 -16.97 -2.16 3.75
N ALA A 129 -16.22 -2.96 4.52
CA ALA A 129 -16.68 -4.25 5.01
C ALA A 129 -17.83 -4.09 6.02
N SER A 130 -18.56 -5.19 6.22
CA SER A 130 -19.63 -5.24 7.21
C SER A 130 -19.08 -5.12 8.64
N PRO A 131 -19.88 -4.61 9.60
CA PRO A 131 -19.50 -4.61 11.01
C PRO A 131 -19.06 -5.99 11.52
N ALA A 132 -19.81 -7.04 11.15
CA ALA A 132 -19.48 -8.42 11.52
C ALA A 132 -18.12 -8.90 10.97
N HIS A 133 -17.68 -8.39 9.81
CA HIS A 133 -16.34 -8.66 9.29
C HIS A 133 -15.27 -7.93 10.06
N LEU A 134 -15.49 -6.63 10.30
CA LEU A 134 -14.57 -5.78 11.05
C LEU A 134 -14.36 -6.31 12.47
N GLU A 135 -15.39 -6.83 13.12
CA GLU A 135 -15.27 -7.51 14.42
C GLU A 135 -14.38 -8.77 14.34
N ARG A 136 -14.50 -9.61 13.29
CA ARG A 136 -13.61 -10.76 13.09
C ARG A 136 -12.16 -10.32 12.89
N VAL A 137 -11.95 -9.29 12.07
CA VAL A 137 -10.61 -8.70 11.84
C VAL A 137 -10.07 -8.13 13.15
N GLY A 138 -10.89 -7.43 13.93
CA GLY A 138 -10.54 -6.90 15.24
C GLY A 138 -10.15 -8.01 16.22
N GLY A 139 -10.87 -9.13 16.24
CA GLY A 139 -10.52 -10.32 17.03
C GLY A 139 -9.14 -10.87 16.66
N MET A 140 -8.82 -10.95 15.38
CA MET A 140 -7.49 -11.34 14.90
C MET A 140 -6.41 -10.32 15.29
N LEU A 141 -6.68 -9.01 15.12
CA LEU A 141 -5.74 -7.94 15.47
C LEU A 141 -5.47 -7.84 16.98
N ASN A 142 -6.45 -8.20 17.82
CA ASN A 142 -6.29 -8.23 19.28
C ASN A 142 -5.33 -9.33 19.76
N SER A 143 -5.07 -10.35 18.95
CA SER A 143 -4.01 -11.33 19.24
C SER A 143 -2.63 -10.86 18.75
N GLN A 144 -2.55 -9.78 17.96
CA GLN A 144 -1.30 -9.19 17.47
C GLN A 144 -0.76 -8.14 18.44
N ARG A 145 0.55 -7.85 18.40
CA ARG A 145 1.15 -6.81 19.25
C ARG A 145 0.54 -5.43 18.99
N TYR A 146 0.31 -5.11 17.72
CA TYR A 146 -0.34 -3.88 17.25
C TYR A 146 -0.94 -4.12 15.86
N ALA A 147 -1.69 -3.15 15.35
CA ALA A 147 -2.22 -3.11 14.00
C ALA A 147 -1.65 -1.93 13.20
N ILE A 148 -1.42 -2.15 11.92
CA ILE A 148 -1.10 -1.13 10.92
C ILE A 148 -2.16 -1.21 9.83
N PHE A 149 -2.81 -0.10 9.52
CA PHE A 149 -3.75 0.02 8.41
C PHE A 149 -3.07 0.75 7.25
N SER A 150 -2.40 0.01 6.37
CA SER A 150 -1.58 0.57 5.27
C SER A 150 -2.31 0.64 3.93
N GLY A 151 -3.47 0.00 3.78
CA GLY A 151 -4.26 0.05 2.55
C GLY A 151 -5.00 1.36 2.28
N GLY A 152 -5.08 2.25 3.28
CA GLY A 152 -5.83 3.50 3.18
C GLY A 152 -7.27 3.36 3.69
N LEU A 153 -7.61 4.16 4.70
CA LEU A 153 -8.94 4.26 5.28
C LEU A 153 -9.64 5.50 4.70
N GLU A 154 -10.82 5.29 4.12
CA GLU A 154 -11.61 6.40 3.60
C GLU A 154 -12.26 7.19 4.74
N ALA A 155 -11.82 8.44 4.94
CA ALA A 155 -12.27 9.29 6.04
C ALA A 155 -13.80 9.50 6.09
N ARG A 156 -14.47 9.50 4.93
CA ARG A 156 -15.95 9.63 4.84
C ARG A 156 -16.70 8.46 5.46
N ARG A 157 -16.05 7.30 5.61
CA ARG A 157 -16.67 6.10 6.18
C ARG A 157 -16.49 5.99 7.69
N LEU A 158 -15.75 6.91 8.33
CA LEU A 158 -15.54 6.88 9.76
C LEU A 158 -16.75 7.47 10.52
N ASP A 159 -17.79 6.64 10.60
CA ASP A 159 -18.91 6.84 11.51
C ASP A 159 -18.53 6.47 12.96
N ASP A 160 -19.48 6.65 13.88
CA ASP A 160 -19.28 6.44 15.31
C ASP A 160 -18.84 5.01 15.63
N TRP A 161 -19.51 4.03 15.03
CA TRP A 161 -19.19 2.63 15.24
C TRP A 161 -17.77 2.26 14.74
N ARG A 162 -17.38 2.73 13.55
CA ARG A 162 -16.03 2.44 12.99
C ARG A 162 -14.93 3.16 13.76
N ILE A 163 -15.20 4.36 14.26
CA ILE A 163 -14.28 5.07 15.15
C ILE A 163 -14.08 4.30 16.45
N ASP A 164 -15.16 3.86 17.10
CA ASP A 164 -15.06 3.10 18.34
C ASP A 164 -14.36 1.75 18.13
N TRP A 165 -14.66 1.08 17.02
CA TRP A 165 -13.96 -0.15 16.60
C TRP A 165 -12.45 0.09 16.46
N LEU A 166 -12.02 1.13 15.73
CA LEU A 166 -10.60 1.46 15.59
C LEU A 166 -9.94 1.82 16.93
N ARG A 167 -10.62 2.60 17.78
CA ARG A 167 -10.12 3.00 19.11
C ARG A 167 -9.96 1.83 20.07
N GLY A 168 -10.73 0.76 19.89
CA GLY A 168 -10.59 -0.50 20.63
C GLY A 168 -9.33 -1.30 20.29
N LEU A 169 -8.61 -0.96 19.20
CA LEU A 169 -7.44 -1.70 18.74
C LEU A 169 -6.13 -1.05 19.19
N ARG A 170 -5.08 -1.88 19.32
CA ARG A 170 -3.70 -1.40 19.53
C ARG A 170 -3.11 -0.87 18.23
N ILE A 171 -3.42 0.36 17.84
CA ILE A 171 -2.95 0.95 16.58
C ILE A 171 -1.50 1.45 16.70
N SER A 172 -0.65 0.98 15.79
CA SER A 172 0.69 1.54 15.55
C SER A 172 0.65 2.66 14.53
N GLU A 173 -0.05 2.46 13.41
CA GLU A 173 -0.14 3.43 12.32
C GLU A 173 -1.43 3.22 11.53
N VAL A 174 -2.09 4.31 11.13
CA VAL A 174 -3.16 4.32 10.15
C VAL A 174 -2.76 5.20 8.98
N PHE A 175 -3.16 4.80 7.79
CA PHE A 175 -3.21 5.67 6.64
C PHE A 175 -4.66 6.02 6.33
N LEU A 176 -4.98 7.32 6.36
CA LEU A 176 -6.19 7.88 5.76
C LEU A 176 -5.90 8.26 4.30
N ALA A 177 -6.92 8.62 3.52
CA ALA A 177 -6.75 9.13 2.16
C ALA A 177 -7.41 10.51 1.97
N ALA A 178 -6.72 11.41 1.27
CA ALA A 178 -7.16 12.76 0.95
C ALA A 178 -6.72 13.18 -0.46
N ASP A 179 -7.07 12.35 -1.45
CA ASP A 179 -6.68 12.52 -2.86
C ASP A 179 -7.37 13.68 -3.59
N THR A 180 -8.37 14.31 -2.99
CA THR A 180 -9.07 15.47 -3.56
C THR A 180 -9.29 16.55 -2.51
N ALA A 181 -9.45 17.80 -2.93
CA ALA A 181 -9.80 18.90 -2.02
C ALA A 181 -11.09 18.62 -1.22
N GLY A 182 -12.09 17.99 -1.86
CA GLY A 182 -13.34 17.58 -1.20
C GLY A 182 -13.19 16.47 -0.15
N ALA A 183 -12.00 15.89 0.02
CA ALA A 183 -11.69 14.94 1.07
C ALA A 183 -11.20 15.60 2.38
N LEU A 184 -10.80 16.88 2.34
CA LEU A 184 -10.23 17.58 3.51
C LEU A 184 -11.21 17.72 4.67
N LYS A 185 -12.46 18.11 4.43
CA LYS A 185 -13.47 18.23 5.49
C LYS A 185 -13.83 16.88 6.16
N PRO A 186 -14.04 15.78 5.41
CA PRO A 186 -14.11 14.46 6.02
C PRO A 186 -12.86 14.06 6.79
N LEU A 187 -11.67 14.40 6.28
CA LEU A 187 -10.40 14.10 6.92
C LEU A 187 -10.25 14.81 8.27
N GLU A 188 -10.55 16.11 8.34
CA GLU A 188 -10.54 16.90 9.57
C GLU A 188 -11.32 16.20 10.69
N ARG A 189 -12.60 15.88 10.40
CA ARG A 189 -13.46 15.14 11.35
C ARG A 189 -12.88 13.78 11.71
N ALA A 190 -12.29 13.06 10.77
CA ALA A 190 -11.68 11.76 11.05
C ALA A 190 -10.48 11.89 12.00
N ILE A 191 -9.60 12.87 11.77
CA ILE A 191 -8.41 13.10 12.61
C ILE A 191 -8.84 13.48 14.04
N GLU A 192 -9.75 14.44 14.17
CA GLU A 192 -10.30 14.87 15.47
C GLU A 192 -10.88 13.69 16.26
N ARG A 193 -11.69 12.86 15.60
CA ARG A 193 -12.41 11.76 16.24
C ARG A 193 -11.53 10.55 16.56
N LEU A 194 -10.56 10.24 15.70
CA LEU A 194 -9.58 9.20 15.97
C LEU A 194 -8.67 9.61 17.13
N ALA A 195 -8.39 10.91 17.28
CA ALA A 195 -7.56 11.48 18.33
C ALA A 195 -6.20 10.76 18.48
N LEU A 196 -5.67 10.25 17.37
CA LEU A 196 -4.38 9.58 17.34
C LEU A 196 -3.26 10.63 17.31
N PRO A 197 -2.10 10.35 17.92
CA PRO A 197 -0.93 11.19 17.73
C PRO A 197 -0.62 11.34 16.24
N ARG A 198 -0.30 12.56 15.78
CA ARG A 198 0.04 12.87 14.38
C ARG A 198 0.96 11.84 13.73
N ARG A 199 1.98 11.38 14.46
CA ARG A 199 2.96 10.36 13.98
C ARG A 199 2.35 9.01 13.63
N LYS A 200 1.17 8.69 14.15
CA LYS A 200 0.41 7.47 13.84
C LYS A 200 -0.64 7.68 12.76
N CYS A 201 -0.95 8.93 12.39
CA CYS A 201 -2.02 9.26 11.45
C CYS A 201 -1.42 9.77 10.14
N ARG A 202 -1.01 8.84 9.28
CA ARG A 202 -0.55 9.17 7.93
C ARG A 202 -1.72 9.40 7.00
N VAL A 203 -1.51 10.22 5.97
CA VAL A 203 -2.55 10.58 5.01
C VAL A 203 -1.98 10.49 3.60
N TYR A 204 -2.46 9.54 2.82
CA TYR A 204 -2.19 9.46 1.39
C TYR A 204 -2.77 10.68 0.68
N VAL A 205 -1.93 11.36 -0.09
CA VAL A 205 -2.31 12.50 -0.90
C VAL A 205 -1.77 12.27 -2.30
N LEU A 206 -2.62 11.79 -3.21
CA LEU A 206 -2.31 11.73 -4.63
C LEU A 206 -2.06 13.14 -5.16
N ILE A 207 -0.96 13.34 -5.88
CA ILE A 207 -0.57 14.61 -6.49
C ILE A 207 -0.23 14.42 -7.97
N ALA A 208 -0.32 15.50 -8.74
CA ALA A 208 -0.02 15.54 -10.17
C ALA A 208 -0.93 14.63 -11.00
N TYR A 209 -2.22 14.62 -10.66
CA TYR A 209 -3.27 13.93 -11.40
C TYR A 209 -4.16 14.93 -12.15
N GLY A 210 -4.43 14.67 -13.43
CA GLY A 210 -5.17 15.60 -14.30
C GLY A 210 -4.40 16.92 -14.48
N ASP A 211 -5.11 18.04 -14.44
CA ASP A 211 -4.55 19.38 -14.62
C ASP A 211 -4.11 20.05 -13.29
N GLU A 212 -3.81 19.25 -12.26
CA GLU A 212 -3.39 19.79 -10.96
C GLU A 212 -2.03 20.52 -11.06
N ASP A 213 -2.03 21.78 -10.63
CA ASP A 213 -0.80 22.56 -10.47
C ASP A 213 -0.02 22.17 -9.20
N ILE A 214 1.30 22.34 -9.25
CA ILE A 214 2.20 21.99 -8.15
C ILE A 214 1.88 22.75 -6.86
N GLU A 215 1.40 23.99 -6.97
CA GLU A 215 1.09 24.82 -5.82
C GLU A 215 -0.25 24.44 -5.20
N ALA A 216 -1.24 24.06 -6.01
CA ALA A 216 -2.47 23.45 -5.50
C ALA A 216 -2.18 22.12 -4.75
N ALA A 217 -1.25 21.30 -5.27
CA ALA A 217 -0.81 20.08 -4.58
C ALA A 217 -0.11 20.41 -3.25
N ARG A 218 0.76 21.43 -3.23
CA ARG A 218 1.43 21.90 -2.01
C ARG A 218 0.44 22.41 -0.97
N GLU A 219 -0.52 23.23 -1.35
CA GLU A 219 -1.56 23.76 -0.47
C GLU A 219 -2.38 22.64 0.17
N ARG A 220 -2.71 21.60 -0.59
CA ARG A 220 -3.44 20.44 -0.05
C ARG A 220 -2.59 19.63 0.92
N LEU A 221 -1.29 19.45 0.65
CA LEU A 221 -0.36 18.81 1.57
C LEU A 221 -0.20 19.60 2.88
N GLU A 222 -0.10 20.92 2.78
CA GLU A 222 -0.05 21.83 3.92
C GLU A 222 -1.35 21.77 4.71
N ALA A 223 -2.52 21.80 4.06
CA ALA A 223 -3.80 21.66 4.72
C ALA A 223 -3.89 20.37 5.54
N VAL A 224 -3.47 19.24 4.98
CA VAL A 224 -3.41 17.95 5.71
C VAL A 224 -2.50 18.03 6.93
N TRP A 225 -1.37 18.74 6.83
CA TRP A 225 -0.50 19.00 7.97
C TRP A 225 -1.19 19.87 9.01
N GLN A 226 -1.84 20.97 8.64
CA GLN A 226 -2.53 21.86 9.58
C GLN A 226 -3.67 21.14 10.33
N LEU A 227 -4.35 20.21 9.66
CA LEU A 227 -5.39 19.36 10.27
C LEU A 227 -4.89 18.36 11.32
N GLY A 228 -3.59 18.25 11.56
CA GLY A 228 -3.03 17.29 12.53
C GLY A 228 -2.58 15.97 11.91
N GLY A 229 -2.72 15.80 10.59
CA GLY A 229 -2.27 14.62 9.86
C GLY A 229 -0.77 14.66 9.55
N LEU A 230 -0.24 13.52 9.14
CA LEU A 230 1.11 13.39 8.59
C LEU A 230 1.01 13.04 7.09
N PRO A 231 1.15 14.03 6.19
CA PRO A 231 1.02 13.79 4.75
C PRO A 231 1.98 12.72 4.23
N PHE A 232 1.53 12.03 3.20
CA PHE A 232 2.33 11.14 2.37
C PHE A 232 2.00 11.41 0.91
N ALA A 233 2.78 12.31 0.31
CA ALA A 233 2.62 12.66 -1.09
C ALA A 233 2.89 11.46 -2.01
N GLN A 234 1.96 11.18 -2.91
CA GLN A 234 2.05 10.13 -3.92
C GLN A 234 1.95 10.75 -5.31
N LEU A 235 3.05 10.74 -6.06
CA LEU A 235 2.97 11.09 -7.47
C LEU A 235 2.07 10.07 -8.18
N TYR A 236 1.10 10.58 -8.92
CA TYR A 236 0.29 9.73 -9.79
C TYR A 236 1.18 8.94 -10.74
N GLN A 237 0.83 7.68 -10.96
CA GLN A 237 1.58 6.83 -11.88
C GLN A 237 0.57 5.90 -12.56
N PRO A 238 0.22 6.14 -13.83
CA PRO A 238 -0.71 5.31 -14.55
C PRO A 238 -0.12 3.91 -14.80
N ALA A 239 -1.00 2.97 -15.13
CA ALA A 239 -0.68 1.55 -15.23
C ALA A 239 -0.08 1.16 -16.59
N ASP A 240 -0.18 2.00 -17.60
CA ASP A 240 0.16 1.70 -18.98
C ASP A 240 1.57 2.20 -19.38
N TYR A 241 2.09 3.22 -18.70
CA TYR A 241 3.44 3.74 -18.93
C TYR A 241 4.03 4.36 -17.66
N TRP A 242 5.35 4.55 -17.65
CA TRP A 242 6.08 5.24 -16.57
C TRP A 242 6.11 6.76 -16.80
N ILE A 243 5.79 7.56 -15.77
CA ILE A 243 5.93 9.01 -15.84
C ILE A 243 7.26 9.42 -15.23
N ASN A 244 8.12 10.04 -16.04
CA ASN A 244 9.33 10.67 -15.53
C ASN A 244 9.04 12.13 -15.14
N TYR A 245 8.61 12.35 -13.91
CA TYR A 245 8.24 13.69 -13.43
C TYR A 245 9.41 14.71 -13.47
N PRO A 246 9.12 16.00 -13.74
CA PRO A 246 10.06 17.09 -13.55
C PRO A 246 10.60 17.16 -12.12
N GLN A 247 11.78 17.77 -11.95
CA GLN A 247 12.43 17.88 -10.63
C GLN A 247 11.58 18.56 -9.54
N PRO A 248 10.80 19.63 -9.83
CA PRO A 248 9.94 20.25 -8.82
C PRO A 248 8.93 19.28 -8.18
N TRP A 249 8.26 18.46 -9.00
CA TRP A 249 7.32 17.44 -8.52
C TRP A 249 8.01 16.36 -7.68
N LYS A 250 9.18 15.88 -8.12
CA LYS A 250 9.99 14.91 -7.36
C LYS A 250 10.44 15.48 -6.03
N ALA A 251 10.85 16.76 -5.99
CA ALA A 251 11.26 17.45 -4.78
C ALA A 251 10.09 17.60 -3.80
N LEU A 252 8.92 18.04 -4.29
CA LEU A 252 7.71 18.14 -3.48
C LEU A 252 7.35 16.78 -2.86
N ALA A 253 7.24 15.74 -3.67
CA ALA A 253 6.91 14.39 -3.22
C ALA A 253 7.92 13.87 -2.19
N ARG A 254 9.22 14.10 -2.41
CA ARG A 254 10.28 13.67 -1.48
C ARG A 254 10.18 14.38 -0.13
N THR A 255 9.90 15.68 -0.10
CA THR A 255 9.73 16.43 1.14
C THR A 255 8.52 15.92 1.91
N TRP A 256 7.38 15.79 1.24
CA TRP A 256 6.08 15.45 1.83
C TRP A 256 5.80 13.94 1.96
N SER A 257 6.78 13.08 1.70
CA SER A 257 6.74 11.65 2.02
C SER A 257 7.69 11.28 3.18
N ARG A 258 8.47 12.25 3.67
CA ARG A 258 9.52 12.05 4.68
C ARG A 258 9.19 12.82 5.97
N PRO A 259 8.74 12.13 7.03
CA PRO A 259 8.40 12.76 8.31
C PRO A 259 9.49 13.69 8.85
N ALA A 260 10.76 13.25 8.80
CA ALA A 260 11.88 14.06 9.28
C ALA A 260 12.01 15.41 8.54
N ALA A 261 11.79 15.42 7.22
CA ALA A 261 11.84 16.65 6.42
C ALA A 261 10.65 17.56 6.76
N MET A 262 9.44 17.00 6.85
CA MET A 262 8.25 17.75 7.25
C MET A 262 8.42 18.38 8.65
N PHE A 263 8.80 17.59 9.65
CA PHE A 263 9.02 18.13 11.00
C PHE A 263 10.12 19.19 11.04
N ALA A 264 11.20 19.06 10.25
CA ALA A 264 12.24 20.08 10.18
C ALA A 264 11.73 21.38 9.53
N ALA A 265 10.92 21.29 8.47
CA ALA A 265 10.36 22.44 7.77
C ALA A 265 9.29 23.19 8.58
N HIS A 266 8.59 22.49 9.49
CA HIS A 266 7.53 23.03 10.33
C HIS A 266 7.94 23.14 11.81
N LYS A 267 9.25 23.17 12.10
CA LYS A 267 9.68 23.62 13.43
C LYS A 267 9.28 25.09 13.55
N GLU A 268 8.38 25.38 14.48
CA GLU A 268 8.21 26.74 14.98
C GLU A 268 9.59 27.29 15.40
N VAL A 269 9.89 28.51 14.98
CA VAL A 269 10.92 29.35 15.63
C VAL A 269 10.36 29.78 16.97
#